data_AF-A0A8H3AXX1-F1
#
_entry.id   AF-A0A8H3AXX1-F1
#
_cell.length_a   1.000
_cell.length_b   1.000
_cell.length_c   1.000
_cell.angle_alpha   90.00
_cell.angle_beta   90.00
_cell.angle_gamma   90.00
#
_symmetry.space_group_name_H-M   'P 1'
#
loop_
_entity.id
_entity.type
_entity.pdbx_description
1 polymer ?
#
loop_
_entity_poly.entity_id
_entity_poly.type
_entity_poly.pdbx_seq_one_letter_code
_entity_poly.pdbx_strand_id
1 'polypeptide(L)'
;MIFPKRVGFIFLGGMAKVIEDIRELYSGLSSRTHSVTAEPKSELTRADSYSAKRELRMRKLVTRENIHLGQMEHEISLIPVRVSASYSFPLESTSREQKPITSYRKATDYVQRLVDLIIGLRHIRENIPHRAAAPVLAYQKRVDSCITLALYACEHAFRSQRALPHILPSCRKVFDAELRIDTLQRDVGHAMAENEVMEQVACTVDGLVQVARELFGMRMWLEGVDDVHLGIGL
;
A
#
# COMPACT_ATOMS: atom_id res chain seq x y z
N MET A 1 -2.63 17.36 22.94
CA MET A 1 -1.17 17.09 22.99
C MET A 1 -0.64 17.02 21.57
N ILE A 2 0.49 17.68 21.29
CA ILE A 2 1.02 17.89 19.93
C ILE A 2 2.05 16.77 19.68
N PHE A 3 1.67 15.74 18.92
CA PHE A 3 2.65 14.89 18.24
C PHE A 3 3.66 15.77 17.51
N PRO A 4 4.93 15.37 17.33
CA PRO A 4 5.86 16.09 16.46
C PRO A 4 5.30 16.09 15.02
N LYS A 5 4.48 17.12 14.71
CA LYS A 5 3.65 17.20 13.50
C LYS A 5 4.47 17.07 12.22
N ARG A 6 5.76 17.43 12.26
CA ARG A 6 6.65 17.37 11.10
C ARG A 6 7.01 15.95 10.70
N VAL A 7 7.46 15.09 11.63
CA VAL A 7 7.98 13.76 11.25
C VAL A 7 6.86 12.86 10.74
N GLY A 8 5.70 12.86 11.41
CA GLY A 8 4.52 12.14 10.94
C GLY A 8 4.01 12.63 9.58
N PHE A 9 4.00 13.93 9.33
CA PHE A 9 3.62 14.48 8.03
C PHE A 9 4.61 14.10 6.92
N ILE A 10 5.92 14.14 7.20
CA ILE A 10 6.97 13.73 6.27
C ILE A 10 6.84 12.23 5.96
N PHE A 11 6.61 11.40 6.99
CA PHE A 11 6.39 9.97 6.84
C PHE A 11 5.19 9.66 5.95
N LEU A 12 4.03 10.25 6.24
CA LEU A 12 2.80 10.02 5.46
C LEU A 12 2.93 10.47 4.00
N GLY A 13 3.58 11.63 3.76
CA GLY A 13 3.89 12.09 2.41
C GLY A 13 4.88 11.18 1.67
N GLY A 14 5.87 10.65 2.39
CA GLY A 14 6.83 9.67 1.88
C GLY A 14 6.17 8.35 1.51
N MET A 15 5.34 7.81 2.40
CA MET A 15 4.55 6.59 2.16
C MET A 15 3.62 6.74 0.96
N ALA A 16 2.91 7.87 0.84
CA ALA A 16 2.12 8.16 -0.35
C ALA A 16 2.96 8.12 -1.63
N LYS A 17 4.21 8.62 -1.58
CA LYS A 17 5.11 8.58 -2.74
C LYS A 17 5.57 7.17 -3.08
N VAL A 18 5.81 6.32 -2.10
CA VAL A 18 6.12 4.89 -2.35
C VAL A 18 4.93 4.21 -3.02
N ILE A 19 3.71 4.40 -2.49
CA ILE A 19 2.49 3.79 -3.04
C ILE A 19 2.24 4.26 -4.48
N GLU A 20 2.48 5.54 -4.78
CA GLU A 20 2.41 6.08 -6.14
C GLU A 20 3.42 5.39 -7.08
N ASP A 21 4.69 5.27 -6.67
CA ASP A 21 5.71 4.61 -7.47
C ASP A 21 5.38 3.12 -7.72
N ILE A 22 4.82 2.41 -6.71
CA ILE A 22 4.30 1.04 -6.85
C ILE A 22 3.18 0.99 -7.88
N ARG A 23 2.15 1.84 -7.73
CA ARG A 23 0.98 1.91 -8.61
C ARG A 23 1.39 2.11 -10.07
N GLU A 24 2.28 3.06 -10.30
CA GLU A 24 2.71 3.39 -11.65
C GLU A 24 3.62 2.30 -12.24
N LEU A 25 4.47 1.64 -11.44
CA LEU A 25 5.25 0.49 -11.92
C LEU A 25 4.31 -0.66 -12.30
N TYR A 26 3.35 -1.00 -11.42
CA TYR A 26 2.36 -2.03 -11.66
C TYR A 26 1.51 -1.75 -12.92
N SER A 27 1.00 -0.53 -13.06
CA SER A 27 0.22 -0.11 -14.24
C SER A 27 1.04 -0.22 -15.53
N GLY A 28 2.33 0.11 -15.47
CA GLY A 28 3.26 -0.05 -16.59
C GLY A 28 3.49 -1.53 -16.95
N LEU A 29 3.67 -2.40 -15.96
CA LEU A 29 3.81 -3.85 -16.18
C LEU A 29 2.52 -4.45 -16.75
N SER A 30 1.36 -4.08 -16.21
CA SER A 30 0.05 -4.50 -16.71
C SER A 30 -0.17 -4.06 -18.15
N SER A 31 0.08 -2.79 -18.46
CA SER A 31 -0.10 -2.25 -19.82
C SER A 31 0.75 -3.00 -20.85
N ARG A 32 2.00 -3.32 -20.51
CA ARG A 32 2.91 -4.10 -21.38
C ARG A 32 2.43 -5.54 -21.57
N THR A 33 1.90 -6.17 -20.53
CA THR A 33 1.30 -7.51 -20.63
C THR A 33 0.09 -7.49 -21.56
N HIS A 34 -0.73 -6.44 -21.51
CA HIS A 34 -1.93 -6.28 -22.35
C HIS A 34 -1.67 -5.83 -23.78
N SER A 35 -0.57 -5.11 -24.04
CA SER A 35 -0.18 -4.69 -25.38
C SER A 35 0.48 -5.86 -26.11
N VAL A 36 -0.32 -6.61 -26.89
CA VAL A 36 0.12 -7.75 -27.73
C VAL A 36 1.10 -7.33 -28.85
N THR A 37 1.23 -6.03 -29.11
CA THR A 37 2.15 -5.51 -30.12
C THR A 37 3.60 -5.60 -29.65
N ALA A 38 4.42 -6.30 -30.45
CA ALA A 38 5.86 -6.38 -30.25
C ALA A 38 6.47 -4.97 -30.27
N GLU A 39 6.72 -4.42 -29.09
CA GLU A 39 7.45 -3.16 -28.94
C GLU A 39 8.86 -3.33 -29.58
N PRO A 40 9.35 -2.33 -30.31
CA PRO A 40 10.71 -2.37 -30.85
C PRO A 40 11.72 -2.55 -29.72
N LYS A 41 12.79 -3.32 -29.96
CA LYS A 41 13.83 -3.65 -28.95
C LYS A 41 14.42 -2.42 -28.23
N SER A 42 14.43 -1.26 -28.88
CA SER A 42 14.89 0.00 -28.28
C SER A 42 13.92 0.58 -27.24
N GLU A 43 12.62 0.35 -27.39
CA GLU A 43 11.61 0.81 -26.43
C GLU A 43 11.56 -0.11 -25.20
N LEU A 44 11.70 -1.41 -25.42
CA LEU A 44 11.81 -2.41 -24.35
C LEU A 44 12.99 -2.12 -23.40
N THR A 45 14.20 -1.93 -23.94
CA THR A 45 15.39 -1.62 -23.14
C THR A 45 15.27 -0.30 -22.35
N ARG A 46 14.61 0.70 -22.93
CA ARG A 46 14.32 1.98 -22.25
C ARG A 46 13.30 1.80 -21.13
N ALA A 47 12.27 0.99 -21.36
CA ALA A 47 11.22 0.70 -20.41
C ALA A 47 11.74 -0.13 -19.23
N ASP A 48 12.71 -1.02 -19.46
CA ASP A 48 13.38 -1.82 -18.43
C ASP A 48 14.34 -0.98 -17.59
N SER A 49 15.09 -0.08 -18.22
CA SER A 49 15.91 0.91 -17.50
C SER A 49 15.05 1.81 -16.60
N TYR A 50 13.88 2.22 -17.10
CA TYR A 50 12.94 3.03 -16.33
C TYR A 50 12.36 2.27 -15.12
N SER A 51 11.94 1.02 -15.30
CA SER A 51 11.45 0.19 -14.21
C SER A 51 12.53 -0.12 -13.17
N ALA A 52 13.76 -0.42 -13.60
CA ALA A 52 14.89 -0.66 -12.69
C ALA A 52 15.26 0.60 -11.88
N LYS A 53 15.24 1.78 -12.52
CA LYS A 53 15.46 3.06 -11.82
C LYS A 53 14.38 3.32 -10.76
N ARG A 54 13.13 2.99 -11.09
CA ARG A 54 12.00 3.13 -10.17
C ARG A 54 12.07 2.13 -9.02
N GLU A 55 12.46 0.88 -9.28
CA GLU A 55 12.74 -0.11 -8.25
C GLU A 55 13.74 0.42 -7.22
N LEU A 56 14.89 0.92 -7.67
CA LEU A 56 15.90 1.48 -6.78
C LEU A 56 15.35 2.66 -5.96
N ARG A 57 14.52 3.49 -6.58
CA ARG A 57 13.86 4.62 -5.90
C ARG A 57 12.89 4.14 -4.82
N MET A 58 12.03 3.17 -5.12
CA MET A 58 11.08 2.61 -4.15
C MET A 58 11.81 2.04 -2.94
N ARG A 59 12.87 1.22 -3.16
CA ARG A 59 13.68 0.67 -2.06
C ARG A 59 14.27 1.78 -1.18
N LYS A 60 14.85 2.82 -1.79
CA LYS A 60 15.40 3.98 -1.05
C LYS A 60 14.35 4.72 -0.24
N LEU A 61 13.16 4.92 -0.80
CA LEU A 61 12.05 5.57 -0.11
C LEU A 61 11.55 4.72 1.06
N VAL A 62 11.36 3.41 0.88
CA VAL A 62 10.96 2.49 1.97
C VAL A 62 11.99 2.50 3.10
N THR A 63 13.28 2.45 2.80
CA THR A 63 14.33 2.55 3.83
C THR A 63 14.25 3.88 4.58
N ARG A 64 14.03 4.99 3.86
CA ARG A 64 13.86 6.31 4.48
C ARG A 64 12.64 6.36 5.38
N GLU A 65 11.50 5.82 4.95
CA GLU A 65 10.28 5.82 5.76
C GLU A 65 10.40 4.92 7.00
N ASN A 66 11.15 3.82 6.93
CA ASN A 66 11.50 3.03 8.10
C ASN A 66 12.32 3.84 9.12
N ILE A 67 13.25 4.68 8.65
CA ILE A 67 14.01 5.58 9.54
C ILE A 67 13.09 6.61 10.20
N HIS A 68 12.17 7.23 9.45
CA HIS A 68 11.21 8.18 10.01
C HIS A 68 10.27 7.50 11.03
N LEU A 69 9.80 6.29 10.75
CA LEU A 69 9.00 5.52 11.69
C LEU A 69 9.78 5.22 12.97
N GLY A 70 11.05 4.82 12.85
CA GLY A 70 11.94 4.66 14.00
C GLY A 70 12.08 5.95 14.80
N GLN A 71 12.29 7.09 14.15
CA GLN A 71 12.36 8.39 14.83
C GLN A 71 11.06 8.71 15.59
N MET A 72 9.90 8.48 14.97
CA MET A 72 8.59 8.66 15.62
C MET A 72 8.45 7.77 16.86
N GLU A 73 8.90 6.52 16.80
CA GLU A 73 8.90 5.60 17.94
C GLU A 73 9.76 6.08 19.11
N HIS A 74 10.97 6.57 18.80
CA HIS A 74 11.87 7.11 19.82
C HIS A 74 11.30 8.40 20.43
N GLU A 75 10.72 9.30 19.62
CA GLU A 75 10.09 10.53 20.10
C GLU A 75 8.95 10.23 21.07
N ILE A 76 8.13 9.21 20.80
CA ILE A 76 7.04 8.79 21.71
C ILE A 76 7.59 8.14 22.97
N SER A 77 8.67 7.36 22.88
CA SER A 77 9.35 6.78 24.04
C SER A 77 10.03 7.82 24.93
N LEU A 78 10.40 8.97 24.38
CA LEU A 78 11.09 10.06 25.09
C LEU A 78 10.13 11.06 25.75
N ILE A 79 8.83 10.99 25.47
CA ILE A 79 7.82 11.74 26.22
C ILE A 79 7.76 11.10 27.61
N PRO A 80 8.23 11.77 28.68
CA PRO A 80 8.09 11.21 30.01
C PRO A 80 6.59 11.09 30.27
N VAL A 81 6.14 9.89 30.63
CA VAL A 81 4.84 9.68 31.26
C VAL A 81 4.81 10.69 32.40
N ARG A 82 4.09 11.80 32.23
CA ARG A 82 3.79 12.70 33.32
C ARG A 82 2.89 11.90 34.23
N VAL A 83 3.52 11.17 35.15
CA VAL A 83 2.96 10.72 36.40
C VAL A 83 2.42 11.99 37.03
N SER A 84 1.15 12.27 36.74
CA SER A 84 0.37 13.17 37.56
C SER A 84 0.32 12.47 38.90
N ALA A 85 1.20 12.89 39.80
CA ALA A 85 1.09 12.57 41.20
C ALA A 85 -0.34 12.91 41.63
N SER A 86 -0.92 11.99 42.41
CA SER A 86 -2.23 12.08 43.04
C SER A 86 -3.42 11.68 42.15
N TYR A 87 -3.63 10.39 41.96
CA TYR A 87 -4.79 9.63 42.49
C TYR A 87 -4.79 8.24 41.84
N SER A 88 -4.92 7.21 42.67
CA SER A 88 -4.98 5.80 42.28
C SER A 88 -6.23 5.50 41.46
N PHE A 89 -6.05 5.16 40.18
CA PHE A 89 -7.03 4.46 39.33
C PHE A 89 -6.29 3.46 38.41
N PRO A 90 -6.89 2.33 38.01
CA PRO A 90 -6.20 1.23 37.33
C PRO A 90 -5.69 1.63 35.93
N LEU A 91 -4.52 1.12 35.57
CA LEU A 91 -3.86 1.27 34.26
C LEU A 91 -4.79 0.96 33.09
N GLU A 92 -5.22 1.98 32.34
CA GLU A 92 -5.84 1.77 31.01
C GLU A 92 -5.42 2.80 29.96
N SER A 93 -4.38 3.59 30.23
CA SER A 93 -4.01 4.78 29.43
C SER A 93 -2.79 4.63 28.51
N THR A 94 -2.10 3.49 28.45
CA THR A 94 -0.98 3.28 27.48
C THR A 94 -1.43 2.81 26.10
N SER A 95 -2.65 2.28 26.00
CA SER A 95 -3.14 1.62 24.79
C SER A 95 -3.51 2.57 23.64
N ARG A 96 -3.70 3.87 23.90
CA ARG A 96 -4.20 4.84 22.90
C ARG A 96 -3.08 5.49 22.08
N GLU A 97 -1.92 5.73 22.69
CA GLU A 97 -0.77 6.40 22.03
C GLU A 97 0.13 5.44 21.22
N GLN A 98 0.10 4.12 21.51
CA GLN A 98 0.83 3.09 20.78
C GLN A 98 0.11 2.57 19.51
N LYS A 99 -1.21 2.78 19.42
CA LYS A 99 -2.06 2.39 18.29
C LYS A 99 -1.66 3.00 16.92
N PRO A 100 -1.28 4.29 16.80
CA PRO A 100 -0.89 4.84 15.50
C PRO A 100 0.46 4.29 15.03
N ILE A 101 1.44 4.13 15.92
CA ILE A 101 2.76 3.57 15.57
C ILE A 101 2.62 2.15 15.02
N THR A 102 1.90 1.29 15.74
CA THR A 102 1.69 -0.10 15.34
C THR A 102 0.96 -0.20 14.00
N SER A 103 0.03 0.71 13.74
CA SER A 103 -0.68 0.81 12.46
C SER A 103 0.22 1.35 11.33
N TYR A 104 1.08 2.34 11.62
CA TYR A 104 2.09 2.82 10.67
C TYR A 104 3.12 1.74 10.33
N ARG A 105 3.56 0.97 11.33
CA ARG A 105 4.46 -0.18 11.13
C ARG A 105 3.82 -1.23 10.23
N LYS A 106 2.57 -1.63 10.51
CA LYS A 106 1.81 -2.53 9.64
C LYS A 106 1.71 -1.99 8.21
N ALA A 107 1.42 -0.69 8.05
CA ALA A 107 1.36 -0.07 6.72
C ALA A 107 2.71 -0.14 5.99
N THR A 108 3.81 0.13 6.69
CA THR A 108 5.17 0.00 6.15
C THR A 108 5.47 -1.45 5.74
N ASP A 109 5.09 -2.44 6.55
CA ASP A 109 5.28 -3.86 6.24
C ASP A 109 4.51 -4.27 4.98
N TYR A 110 3.25 -3.84 4.83
CA TYR A 110 2.46 -4.08 3.63
C TYR A 110 3.07 -3.41 2.40
N VAL A 111 3.50 -2.15 2.51
CA VAL A 111 4.12 -1.41 1.40
C VAL A 111 5.45 -2.04 0.99
N GLN A 112 6.28 -2.46 1.95
CA GLN A 112 7.53 -3.16 1.67
C GLN A 112 7.27 -4.49 0.96
N ARG A 113 6.31 -5.28 1.46
CA ARG A 113 5.88 -6.52 0.80
C ARG A 113 5.37 -6.28 -0.61
N LEU A 114 4.60 -5.21 -0.84
CA LEU A 114 4.15 -4.84 -2.19
C LEU A 114 5.33 -4.49 -3.10
N VAL A 115 6.33 -3.74 -2.62
CA VAL A 115 7.55 -3.45 -3.40
C VAL A 115 8.20 -4.75 -3.84
N ASP A 116 8.42 -5.69 -2.91
CA ASP A 116 9.07 -6.97 -3.21
C ASP A 116 8.26 -7.81 -4.21
N LEU A 117 6.94 -7.87 -4.05
CA LEU A 117 6.04 -8.60 -4.95
C LEU A 117 6.00 -7.99 -6.35
N ILE A 118 5.94 -6.66 -6.50
CA ILE A 118 5.94 -6.00 -7.82
C ILE A 118 7.29 -6.17 -8.53
N ILE A 119 8.40 -6.16 -7.80
CA ILE A 119 9.72 -6.47 -8.35
C ILE A 119 9.78 -7.94 -8.80
N GLY A 120 9.26 -8.86 -7.98
CA GLY A 120 9.13 -10.28 -8.36
C GLY A 120 8.30 -10.46 -9.63
N LEU A 121 7.14 -9.80 -9.71
CA LEU A 121 6.27 -9.82 -10.89
C LEU A 121 6.96 -9.29 -12.14
N ARG A 122 7.75 -8.21 -12.01
CA ARG A 122 8.58 -7.68 -13.09
C ARG A 122 9.55 -8.74 -13.59
N HIS A 123 10.30 -9.38 -12.70
CA HIS A 123 11.26 -10.42 -13.10
C HIS A 123 10.59 -11.64 -13.74
N ILE A 124 9.42 -12.04 -13.27
CA ILE A 124 8.63 -13.09 -13.90
C ILE A 124 8.27 -12.67 -15.33
N ARG A 125 7.73 -11.47 -15.51
CA ARG A 125 7.29 -10.95 -16.82
C ARG A 125 8.42 -10.65 -17.81
N GLU A 126 9.61 -10.30 -17.35
CA GLU A 126 10.79 -10.08 -18.19
C GLU A 126 11.35 -11.38 -18.80
N ASN A 127 11.08 -12.53 -18.16
CA ASN A 127 11.58 -13.83 -18.61
C ASN A 127 10.57 -14.60 -19.50
N ILE A 128 9.47 -13.97 -19.91
CA ILE A 128 8.43 -14.62 -20.74
C ILE A 128 8.76 -14.51 -22.24
N PRO A 129 8.81 -15.62 -22.99
CA PRO A 129 8.80 -15.56 -24.45
C PRO A 129 7.42 -15.07 -24.95
N HIS A 130 7.41 -13.91 -25.64
CA HIS A 130 6.22 -13.18 -26.14
C HIS A 130 5.18 -14.01 -26.93
N ARG A 131 5.51 -15.23 -27.38
CA ARG A 131 4.62 -16.10 -28.17
C ARG A 131 3.56 -16.87 -27.35
N ALA A 132 3.67 -16.94 -26.02
CA ALA A 132 2.74 -17.71 -25.17
C ALA A 132 1.62 -16.87 -24.49
N ALA A 133 1.58 -15.55 -24.70
CA ALA A 133 0.78 -14.62 -23.88
C ALA A 133 -0.68 -14.40 -24.34
N ALA A 134 -1.09 -14.91 -25.50
CA ALA A 134 -2.30 -14.45 -26.19
C ALA A 134 -3.66 -14.79 -25.51
N PRO A 135 -3.90 -15.96 -24.88
CA PRO A 135 -5.20 -16.25 -24.28
C PRO A 135 -5.39 -15.67 -22.85
N VAL A 136 -4.42 -14.93 -22.32
CA VAL A 136 -4.31 -14.60 -20.89
C VAL A 136 -4.90 -13.20 -20.52
N LEU A 137 -5.47 -12.48 -21.48
CA LEU A 137 -5.51 -11.00 -21.40
C LEU A 137 -6.84 -10.37 -20.99
N ALA A 138 -7.94 -11.11 -20.91
CA ALA A 138 -9.24 -10.53 -20.56
C ALA A 138 -9.47 -10.48 -19.03
N TYR A 139 -9.07 -11.51 -18.29
CA TYR A 139 -9.26 -11.60 -16.84
C TYR A 139 -8.32 -10.66 -16.09
N GLN A 140 -7.02 -10.68 -16.44
CA GLN A 140 -5.99 -9.84 -15.82
C GLN A 140 -6.39 -8.34 -15.77
N LYS A 141 -7.14 -7.82 -16.76
CA LYS A 141 -7.57 -6.40 -16.79
C LYS A 141 -8.45 -5.98 -15.63
N ARG A 142 -9.35 -6.84 -15.15
CA ARG A 142 -10.28 -6.49 -14.05
C ARG A 142 -9.56 -6.51 -12.71
N VAL A 143 -8.75 -7.53 -12.46
CA VAL A 143 -7.84 -7.59 -11.30
C VAL A 143 -6.87 -6.40 -11.32
N ASP A 144 -6.26 -6.10 -12.47
CA ASP A 144 -5.34 -4.97 -12.63
C ASP A 144 -6.02 -3.62 -12.35
N SER A 145 -7.24 -3.43 -12.85
CA SER A 145 -8.03 -2.22 -12.56
C SER A 145 -8.36 -2.12 -11.08
N CYS A 146 -8.71 -3.23 -10.42
CA CYS A 146 -9.04 -3.26 -9.00
C CYS A 146 -7.82 -2.89 -8.15
N ILE A 147 -6.67 -3.50 -8.42
CA ILE A 147 -5.40 -3.22 -7.73
C ILE A 147 -4.99 -1.76 -7.94
N THR A 148 -5.05 -1.26 -9.18
CA THR A 148 -4.69 0.14 -9.49
C THR A 148 -5.57 1.13 -8.75
N LEU A 149 -6.88 0.88 -8.70
CA LEU A 149 -7.84 1.73 -7.98
C LEU A 149 -7.60 1.70 -6.47
N ALA A 150 -7.35 0.53 -5.90
CA ALA A 150 -7.06 0.38 -4.47
C ALA A 150 -5.76 1.11 -4.07
N LEU A 151 -4.69 0.96 -4.87
CA LEU A 151 -3.44 1.67 -4.66
C LEU A 151 -3.61 3.18 -4.78
N TYR A 152 -4.39 3.66 -5.76
CA TYR A 152 -4.73 5.07 -5.91
C TYR A 152 -5.47 5.62 -4.68
N ALA A 153 -6.47 4.88 -4.19
CA ALA A 153 -7.22 5.27 -3.00
C ALA A 153 -6.33 5.32 -1.74
N CYS A 154 -5.44 4.34 -1.57
CA CYS A 154 -4.45 4.33 -0.49
C CYS A 154 -3.49 5.51 -0.61
N GLU A 155 -2.88 5.74 -1.76
CA GLU A 155 -2.02 6.92 -2.01
C GLU A 155 -2.72 8.22 -1.60
N HIS A 156 -3.95 8.41 -2.06
CA HIS A 156 -4.73 9.60 -1.75
C HIS A 156 -5.01 9.70 -0.24
N ALA A 157 -5.35 8.61 0.42
CA ALA A 157 -5.59 8.59 1.87
C ALA A 157 -4.33 8.95 2.66
N PHE A 158 -3.16 8.39 2.33
CA PHE A 158 -1.89 8.75 2.97
C PHE A 158 -1.48 10.20 2.70
N ARG A 159 -1.68 10.69 1.47
CA ARG A 159 -1.33 12.06 1.08
C ARG A 159 -2.23 13.11 1.73
N SER A 160 -3.54 12.88 1.70
CA SER A 160 -4.55 13.82 2.18
C SER A 160 -4.92 13.63 3.65
N GLN A 161 -4.50 12.51 4.26
CA GLN A 161 -4.86 12.09 5.61
C GLN A 161 -6.38 11.99 5.79
N ARG A 162 -7.10 11.64 4.70
CA ARG A 162 -8.56 11.51 4.67
C ARG A 162 -8.97 10.05 4.60
N ALA A 163 -10.18 9.78 5.08
CA ALA A 163 -10.80 8.48 5.01
C ALA A 163 -10.85 7.95 3.58
N LEU A 164 -10.62 6.64 3.44
CA LEU A 164 -10.83 5.95 2.16
C LEU A 164 -12.32 5.93 1.82
N PRO A 165 -12.68 5.84 0.52
CA PRO A 165 -14.04 5.55 0.11
C PRO A 165 -14.59 4.31 0.83
N HIS A 166 -15.83 4.40 1.30
CA HIS A 166 -16.49 3.31 2.03
C HIS A 166 -16.58 2.02 1.19
N ILE A 167 -16.69 2.16 -0.13
CA ILE A 167 -16.82 1.05 -1.07
C ILE A 167 -15.56 1.02 -1.93
N LEU A 168 -14.69 0.03 -1.66
CA LEU A 168 -13.62 -0.38 -2.57
C LEU A 168 -13.80 -1.87 -2.84
N PRO A 169 -13.71 -2.32 -4.11
CA PRO A 169 -13.74 -3.73 -4.43
C PRO A 169 -12.54 -4.43 -3.77
N SER A 170 -12.76 -5.64 -3.26
CA SER A 170 -11.67 -6.49 -2.75
C SER A 170 -10.94 -7.09 -3.93
N CYS A 171 -9.63 -6.84 -4.02
CA CYS A 171 -8.79 -7.35 -5.09
C CYS A 171 -8.77 -8.87 -5.07
N ARG A 172 -8.74 -9.47 -3.87
CA ARG A 172 -8.77 -10.92 -3.69
C ARG A 172 -10.08 -11.53 -4.19
N LYS A 173 -11.22 -10.95 -3.85
CA LYS A 173 -12.53 -11.47 -4.31
C LYS A 173 -12.67 -11.43 -5.82
N VAL A 174 -12.14 -10.37 -6.45
CA VAL A 174 -12.10 -10.27 -7.92
C VAL A 174 -11.19 -11.35 -8.50
N PHE A 175 -10.01 -11.56 -7.91
CA PHE A 175 -9.07 -12.60 -8.32
C PHE A 175 -9.66 -14.01 -8.20
N ASP A 176 -10.25 -14.36 -7.05
CA ASP A 176 -10.85 -15.68 -6.79
C ASP A 176 -12.03 -15.98 -7.75
N ALA A 177 -12.82 -14.95 -8.08
CA ALA A 177 -13.93 -15.08 -9.03
C ALA A 177 -13.44 -15.37 -10.45
N GLU A 178 -12.27 -14.84 -10.82
CA GLU A 178 -11.71 -14.95 -12.17
C GLU A 178 -10.84 -16.18 -12.36
N LEU A 179 -10.10 -16.63 -11.33
CA LEU A 179 -9.30 -17.85 -11.35
C LEU A 179 -10.15 -19.09 -11.65
N ARG A 180 -11.40 -19.12 -11.16
CA ARG A 180 -12.34 -20.25 -11.33
C ARG A 180 -12.82 -20.49 -12.76
N ILE A 181 -12.67 -19.52 -13.65
CA ILE A 181 -13.24 -19.58 -15.01
C ILE A 181 -12.26 -20.27 -15.99
N ASP A 182 -10.97 -20.36 -15.67
CA ASP A 182 -9.91 -20.47 -16.69
C ASP A 182 -8.85 -21.56 -16.42
N THR A 183 -9.05 -22.42 -15.41
CA THR A 183 -8.14 -23.54 -15.06
C THR A 183 -8.06 -24.65 -16.12
N LEU A 184 -8.78 -24.55 -17.23
CA LEU A 184 -8.89 -25.59 -18.25
C LEU A 184 -7.87 -25.49 -19.42
N GLN A 185 -7.08 -24.42 -19.55
CA GLN A 185 -6.30 -24.18 -20.80
C GLN A 185 -4.85 -23.66 -20.67
N ARG A 186 -4.20 -23.69 -19.50
CA ARG A 186 -2.88 -23.03 -19.31
C ARG A 186 -1.65 -23.94 -19.41
N ASP A 187 -0.63 -23.44 -20.10
CA ASP A 187 0.76 -23.90 -20.04
C ASP A 187 1.33 -23.66 -18.62
N VAL A 188 1.81 -24.73 -17.98
CA VAL A 188 1.58 -24.93 -16.54
C VAL A 188 2.53 -24.13 -15.64
N GLY A 189 3.83 -24.03 -15.95
CA GLY A 189 4.79 -23.48 -14.99
C GLY A 189 4.75 -21.95 -14.82
N HIS A 190 4.74 -21.21 -15.94
CA HIS A 190 4.88 -19.76 -15.90
C HIS A 190 3.59 -19.06 -15.44
N ALA A 191 2.45 -19.49 -15.99
CA ALA A 191 1.19 -18.90 -15.62
C ALA A 191 0.81 -19.20 -14.16
N MET A 192 1.26 -20.34 -13.60
CA MET A 192 1.14 -20.61 -12.17
C MET A 192 1.98 -19.65 -11.33
N ALA A 193 3.24 -19.40 -11.70
CA ALA A 193 4.10 -18.48 -10.98
C ALA A 193 3.56 -17.04 -11.01
N GLU A 194 3.06 -16.58 -12.17
CA GLU A 194 2.43 -15.27 -12.27
C GLU A 194 1.14 -15.19 -11.44
N ASN A 195 0.26 -16.20 -11.51
CA ASN A 195 -0.98 -16.22 -10.74
C ASN A 195 -0.73 -16.23 -9.24
N GLU A 196 0.26 -16.99 -8.75
CA GLU A 196 0.65 -16.99 -7.34
C GLU A 196 1.07 -15.58 -6.90
N VAL A 197 1.95 -14.92 -7.65
CA VAL A 197 2.39 -13.56 -7.30
C VAL A 197 1.22 -12.58 -7.36
N MET A 198 0.33 -12.69 -8.35
CA MET A 198 -0.85 -11.84 -8.46
C MET A 198 -1.84 -12.04 -7.30
N GLU A 199 -2.03 -13.27 -6.81
CA GLU A 199 -2.82 -13.56 -5.62
C GLU A 199 -2.22 -12.88 -4.38
N GLN A 200 -0.89 -12.99 -4.21
CA GLN A 200 -0.17 -12.36 -3.12
C GLN A 200 -0.26 -10.83 -3.21
N VAL A 201 -0.16 -10.24 -4.41
CA VAL A 201 -0.37 -8.80 -4.62
C VAL A 201 -1.78 -8.41 -4.20
N ALA A 202 -2.81 -9.11 -4.69
CA ALA A 202 -4.20 -8.83 -4.37
C ALA A 202 -4.48 -8.89 -2.85
N CYS A 203 -3.96 -9.92 -2.17
CA CYS A 203 -4.07 -10.07 -0.72
C CYS A 203 -3.34 -8.95 0.04
N THR A 204 -2.15 -8.58 -0.41
CA THR A 204 -1.32 -7.55 0.25
C THR A 204 -1.94 -6.15 0.06
N VAL A 205 -2.54 -5.87 -1.11
CA VAL A 205 -3.30 -4.64 -1.36
C VAL A 205 -4.55 -4.56 -0.48
N ASP A 206 -5.32 -5.63 -0.35
CA ASP A 206 -6.49 -5.67 0.54
C ASP A 206 -6.09 -5.44 2.01
N GLY A 207 -4.96 -5.99 2.44
CA GLY A 207 -4.37 -5.74 3.76
C GLY A 207 -3.97 -4.27 3.95
N LEU A 208 -3.33 -3.65 2.94
CA LEU A 208 -3.00 -2.23 2.97
C LEU A 208 -4.26 -1.35 3.05
N VAL A 209 -5.31 -1.67 2.28
CA VAL A 209 -6.60 -0.96 2.33
C VAL A 209 -7.21 -1.05 3.72
N GLN A 210 -7.15 -2.22 4.36
CA GLN A 210 -7.66 -2.41 5.72
C GLN A 210 -6.90 -1.56 6.74
N VAL A 211 -5.57 -1.58 6.71
CA VAL A 211 -4.75 -0.75 7.60
C VAL A 211 -4.98 0.75 7.34
N ALA A 212 -5.11 1.15 6.07
CA ALA A 212 -5.40 2.53 5.72
C ALA A 212 -6.78 2.97 6.22
N ARG A 213 -7.80 2.09 6.20
CA ARG A 213 -9.09 2.35 6.84
C ARG A 213 -8.99 2.47 8.35
N GLU A 214 -8.15 1.66 9.00
CA GLU A 214 -7.92 1.78 10.45
C GLU A 214 -7.23 3.10 10.80
N LEU A 215 -6.27 3.53 9.97
CA LEU A 215 -5.53 4.79 10.14
C LEU A 215 -6.40 6.02 9.89
N PHE A 216 -7.26 6.00 8.86
CA PHE A 216 -7.95 7.20 8.38
C PHE A 216 -9.49 7.16 8.46
N GLY A 217 -10.09 6.02 8.78
CA GLY A 217 -11.48 5.69 8.43
C GLY A 217 -12.49 5.50 9.56
N MET A 218 -12.13 5.53 10.84
CA MET A 218 -13.13 5.48 11.93
C MET A 218 -12.95 6.66 12.88
N ARG A 219 -13.61 7.80 12.58
CA ARG A 219 -14.06 8.96 13.41
C ARG A 219 -13.36 9.36 14.74
N MET A 220 -12.28 8.75 15.21
CA MET A 220 -11.88 8.73 16.64
C MET A 220 -10.59 9.48 17.01
N TRP A 221 -9.95 10.20 16.09
CA TRP A 221 -8.74 10.98 16.42
C TRP A 221 -8.96 12.49 16.49
N LEU A 222 -10.05 13.03 15.91
CA LEU A 222 -10.33 14.47 15.88
C LEU A 222 -11.44 14.93 16.83
N GLU A 223 -12.35 14.06 17.28
CA GLU A 223 -13.39 14.39 18.27
C GLU A 223 -12.87 14.56 19.71
N GLY A 224 -11.55 14.66 19.90
CA GLY A 224 -10.93 15.00 21.19
C GLY A 224 -10.54 16.47 21.35
N VAL A 225 -10.86 17.34 20.39
CA VAL A 225 -10.45 18.76 20.41
C VAL A 225 -11.64 19.74 20.34
N ASP A 226 -12.85 19.29 20.00
CA ASP A 226 -13.98 20.22 19.82
C ASP A 226 -15.00 20.26 20.97
N ASP A 227 -14.81 19.51 22.06
CA ASP A 227 -15.71 19.57 23.24
C ASP A 227 -15.25 20.54 24.34
N VAL A 228 -14.29 21.41 24.05
CA VAL A 228 -13.91 22.53 24.93
C VAL A 228 -14.02 23.83 24.13
N HIS A 229 -15.25 24.31 23.97
CA HIS A 229 -15.68 25.72 23.82
C HIS A 229 -16.86 25.90 22.84
N LEU A 230 -18.01 25.32 23.16
CA LEU A 230 -19.29 25.95 22.83
C LEU A 230 -20.18 25.97 24.06
N GLY A 231 -19.74 26.74 25.06
CA GLY A 231 -20.66 27.38 25.99
C GLY A 231 -21.48 28.42 25.22
N ILE A 232 -22.60 27.99 24.66
CA ILE A 232 -23.70 28.90 24.31
C ILE A 232 -24.92 28.32 25.01
N GLY A 233 -25.26 28.96 26.13
CA GLY A 233 -26.55 28.76 26.78
C GLY A 233 -27.67 29.20 25.85
N LEU A 234 -28.69 28.36 25.78
CA LEU A 234 -30.07 28.76 25.57
C LEU A 234 -30.82 28.47 26.88
#